data_AF-A0A377B5Q6-F1
#
_entry.id   AF-A0A377B5Q6-F1
#
_cell.length_a   1.000
_cell.length_b   1.000
_cell.length_c   1.000
_cell.angle_alpha   90.00
_cell.angle_beta   90.00
_cell.angle_gamma   90.00
#
_symmetry.space_group_name_H-M   'P 1'
#
loop_
_entity.id
_entity.type
_entity.pdbx_description
1 polymer ?
#
loop_
_entity_poly.entity_id
_entity_poly.type
_entity_poly.pdbx_seq_one_letter_code
_entity_poly.pdbx_strand_id
1 'polypeptide(L)'
;MVEPPYDPELDFHYRIFNADGSEVAQCGNGARCFARFVRLKGLTNKRDIRVSTANGRMVLTVTDDDLVRVNMGEPNFEPSAVPFRANKAEKTYIMRAAEQTILCGVVVDGKSALRDSGR
;
A
#
# COMPACT_ATOMS: atom_id res chain seq x y z
N MET A 1 -8.45 2.91 12.62
CA MET A 1 -9.91 3.12 12.73
C MET A 1 -10.61 2.39 11.60
N VAL A 2 -11.74 1.74 11.86
CA VAL A 2 -12.57 1.04 10.86
C VAL A 2 -13.90 1.77 10.79
N GLU A 3 -14.32 2.11 9.59
CA GLU A 3 -15.51 2.91 9.29
C GLU A 3 -16.40 2.19 8.26
N PRO A 4 -17.71 2.51 8.23
CA PRO A 4 -18.57 2.13 7.12
C PRO A 4 -18.00 2.62 5.78
N PRO A 5 -18.21 1.88 4.68
CA PRO A 5 -17.74 2.28 3.37
C PRO A 5 -18.48 3.52 2.86
N TYR A 6 -17.76 4.38 2.13
CA TYR A 6 -18.35 5.53 1.43
C TYR A 6 -18.88 5.19 0.03
N ASP A 7 -18.53 4.01 -0.49
CA ASP A 7 -18.94 3.49 -1.79
C ASP A 7 -19.63 2.13 -1.58
N PRO A 8 -20.83 1.89 -2.14
CA PRO A 8 -21.56 0.64 -1.97
C PRO A 8 -20.84 -0.61 -2.53
N GLU A 9 -19.84 -0.45 -3.40
CA GLU A 9 -19.03 -1.55 -3.92
C GLU A 9 -17.89 -1.97 -2.97
N LEU A 10 -17.66 -1.22 -1.90
CA LEU A 10 -16.62 -1.48 -0.91
C LEU A 10 -17.21 -2.06 0.37
N ASP A 11 -16.41 -2.85 1.08
CA ASP A 11 -16.80 -3.46 2.35
C ASP A 11 -16.55 -2.52 3.53
N PHE A 12 -15.44 -1.77 3.48
CA PHE A 12 -15.02 -0.89 4.57
C PHE A 12 -14.26 0.34 4.08
N HIS A 13 -14.25 1.37 4.91
CA HIS A 13 -13.23 2.40 4.91
C HIS A 13 -12.34 2.23 6.15
N TYR A 14 -11.04 2.49 6.04
CA TYR A 14 -10.19 2.50 7.22
C TYR A 14 -9.08 3.54 7.14
N ARG A 15 -8.71 4.04 8.32
CA ARG A 15 -7.71 5.09 8.52
C ARG A 15 -6.68 4.65 9.55
N ILE A 16 -5.42 5.03 9.34
CA ILE A 16 -4.30 4.76 10.26
C ILE A 16 -3.79 6.10 10.77
N PHE A 17 -3.64 6.20 12.08
CA PHE A 17 -3.09 7.38 12.74
C PHE A 17 -1.81 6.97 13.46
N ASN A 18 -0.80 7.83 13.37
CA ASN A 18 0.38 7.75 14.20
C ASN A 18 0.05 8.11 15.66
N ALA A 19 0.99 7.84 16.57
CA ALA A 19 0.85 8.19 17.98
C ALA A 19 0.70 9.71 18.22
N ASP A 20 1.16 10.54 17.28
CA ASP A 20 1.00 12.01 17.30
C ASP A 20 -0.36 12.49 16.74
N GLY A 21 -1.22 11.56 16.30
CA GLY A 21 -2.54 11.86 15.73
C GLY A 21 -2.52 12.21 14.24
N SER A 22 -1.36 12.28 13.60
CA SER A 22 -1.27 12.48 12.15
C SER A 22 -1.80 11.25 11.41
N GLU A 23 -2.61 11.48 10.37
CA GLU A 23 -3.06 10.41 9.49
C GLU A 23 -1.94 10.01 8.54
N VAL A 24 -1.70 8.70 8.42
CA VAL A 24 -0.69 8.17 7.51
C VAL A 24 -1.30 7.43 6.35
N ALA A 25 -0.77 7.78 5.18
CA ALA A 25 -0.89 7.05 3.94
C ALA A 25 -0.25 5.66 4.10
N GLN A 26 -1.08 4.72 4.53
CA GLN A 26 -0.94 3.26 4.54
C GLN A 26 0.43 2.63 4.22
N CYS A 27 0.93 1.81 5.15
CA CYS A 27 1.93 0.77 4.89
C CYS A 27 1.25 -0.59 4.67
N GLY A 28 1.87 -1.50 3.89
CA GLY A 28 1.35 -2.86 3.66
C GLY A 28 1.07 -3.66 4.94
N ASN A 29 1.75 -3.36 6.05
CA ASN A 29 1.49 -3.96 7.37
C ASN A 29 0.09 -3.59 7.90
N GLY A 30 -0.30 -2.32 7.80
CA GLY A 30 -1.59 -1.84 8.29
C GLY A 30 -2.76 -2.54 7.60
N ALA A 31 -2.65 -2.77 6.29
CA ALA A 31 -3.63 -3.53 5.51
C ALA A 31 -3.78 -4.98 6.03
N ARG A 32 -2.66 -5.66 6.32
CA ARG A 32 -2.69 -7.02 6.85
C ARG A 32 -3.35 -7.08 8.23
N CYS A 33 -2.98 -6.16 9.12
CA CYS A 33 -3.59 -6.06 10.44
C CYS A 33 -5.09 -5.80 10.37
N PHE A 34 -5.51 -4.89 9.47
CA PHE A 34 -6.92 -4.59 9.23
C PHE A 34 -7.70 -5.84 8.78
N ALA A 35 -7.24 -6.55 7.75
CA ALA A 35 -7.97 -7.70 7.21
C ALA A 35 -8.14 -8.82 8.26
N ARG A 36 -7.10 -9.09 9.06
CA ARG A 36 -7.21 -10.04 10.17
C ARG A 36 -8.18 -9.53 11.24
N PHE A 37 -8.11 -8.25 11.59
CA PHE A 37 -8.99 -7.67 12.62
C PHE A 37 -10.47 -7.81 12.26
N VAL A 38 -10.88 -7.44 11.04
CA VAL A 38 -12.30 -7.50 10.66
C VAL A 38 -12.84 -8.93 10.58
N ARG A 39 -12.00 -9.91 10.24
CA ARG A 39 -12.36 -11.33 10.30
C ARG A 39 -12.46 -11.83 11.75
N LEU A 40 -11.47 -11.53 12.58
CA LEU A 40 -11.46 -11.94 13.99
C LEU A 40 -12.63 -11.35 14.79
N LYS A 41 -13.10 -10.15 14.41
CA LYS A 41 -14.27 -9.50 15.02
C LYS A 41 -15.60 -9.90 14.38
N GLY A 42 -15.60 -10.79 13.39
CA GLY A 42 -16.81 -11.25 12.73
C GLY A 42 -17.55 -10.17 11.94
N LEU A 43 -16.86 -9.08 11.57
CA LEU A 43 -17.44 -7.99 10.78
C LEU A 43 -17.63 -8.36 9.31
N THR A 44 -16.90 -9.38 8.86
CA THR A 44 -17.06 -10.00 7.53
C THR A 44 -16.59 -11.44 7.54
N ASN A 45 -17.19 -12.28 6.70
CA ASN A 45 -16.74 -13.63 6.38
C ASN A 45 -16.03 -13.71 5.02
N LYS A 46 -15.91 -12.59 4.28
CA LYS A 46 -15.29 -12.53 2.96
C LYS A 46 -13.78 -12.80 3.04
N ARG A 47 -13.25 -13.55 2.08
CA ARG A 47 -11.80 -13.76 1.91
C ARG A 47 -11.16 -12.62 1.12
N ASP A 48 -11.82 -12.15 0.07
CA ASP A 48 -11.45 -10.93 -0.64
C ASP A 48 -12.25 -9.75 -0.09
N ILE A 49 -11.56 -8.85 0.59
CA ILE A 49 -12.15 -7.70 1.27
C ILE A 49 -11.77 -6.44 0.49
N ARG A 50 -12.77 -5.75 -0.06
CA ARG A 50 -12.63 -4.50 -0.80
C ARG A 50 -12.66 -3.34 0.17
N VAL A 51 -11.61 -2.53 0.17
CA VAL A 51 -11.48 -1.43 1.13
C VAL A 51 -11.06 -0.14 0.45
N SER A 52 -11.46 0.98 1.05
CA SER A 52 -10.87 2.29 0.76
C SER A 52 -10.01 2.76 1.91
N THR A 53 -8.95 3.50 1.56
CA THR A 53 -8.08 4.24 2.47
C THR A 53 -7.87 5.66 1.95
N ALA A 54 -7.13 6.48 2.69
CA ALA A 54 -6.70 7.80 2.21
C ALA A 54 -5.96 7.75 0.85
N ASN A 55 -5.38 6.59 0.49
CA ASN A 55 -4.58 6.42 -0.72
C ASN A 55 -5.35 5.84 -1.92
N GLY A 56 -6.59 5.40 -1.74
CA GLY A 56 -7.42 4.81 -2.78
C GLY A 56 -8.09 3.50 -2.38
N ARG A 57 -8.48 2.71 -3.39
CA ARG A 57 -9.17 1.43 -3.24
C ARG A 57 -8.20 0.27 -3.38
N MET A 58 -8.45 -0.83 -2.68
CA MET A 58 -7.67 -2.06 -2.82
C MET A 58 -8.45 -3.30 -2.42
N VAL A 59 -7.91 -4.46 -2.77
CA VAL A 59 -8.41 -5.78 -2.36
C VAL A 59 -7.39 -6.45 -1.46
N LEU A 60 -7.85 -6.91 -0.30
CA LEU A 60 -7.08 -7.69 0.66
C LEU A 60 -7.59 -9.14 0.61
N THR A 61 -6.71 -10.09 0.26
CA THR A 61 -7.09 -11.50 0.22
C THR A 61 -6.56 -12.22 1.46
N VAL A 62 -7.45 -12.86 2.21
CA VAL A 62 -7.10 -13.78 3.29
C VAL A 62 -6.95 -15.19 2.72
N THR A 63 -5.74 -15.74 2.79
CA THR A 63 -5.40 -17.08 2.29
C THR A 63 -5.94 -18.17 3.20
N ASP A 64 -5.84 -19.42 2.78
CA ASP A 64 -6.31 -20.56 3.57
C ASP A 64 -5.55 -20.72 4.90
N ASP A 65 -4.28 -20.32 4.91
CA ASP A 65 -3.41 -20.33 6.11
C ASP A 65 -3.56 -19.06 6.99
N ASP A 66 -4.64 -18.30 6.85
CA ASP A 66 -4.91 -17.04 7.57
C ASP A 66 -3.84 -15.93 7.38
N LEU A 67 -3.02 -16.04 6.34
CA LEU A 67 -2.13 -14.98 5.89
C LEU A 67 -2.91 -13.97 5.04
N VAL A 68 -2.40 -12.74 4.97
CA VAL A 68 -3.04 -11.67 4.19
C VAL A 68 -2.13 -11.27 3.03
N ARG A 69 -2.63 -11.50 1.82
CA ARG A 69 -2.03 -11.02 0.57
C ARG A 69 -2.57 -9.63 0.27
N VAL A 70 -1.65 -8.72 -0.03
CA VAL A 70 -1.93 -7.31 -0.32
C VAL A 70 -1.37 -6.99 -1.69
N ASN A 71 -2.21 -6.49 -2.61
CA ASN A 71 -1.72 -5.94 -3.87
C ASN A 71 -1.21 -4.52 -3.61
N MET A 72 0.10 -4.31 -3.75
CA MET A 72 0.77 -3.02 -3.55
C MET A 72 0.86 -2.19 -4.84
N GLY A 73 0.39 -2.73 -5.97
CA GLY A 73 0.55 -2.13 -7.29
C GLY A 73 1.89 -2.47 -7.95
N GLU A 74 2.16 -1.83 -9.08
CA GLU A 74 3.37 -2.02 -9.87
C GLU A 74 4.43 -1.01 -9.43
N PRO A 75 5.67 -1.41 -9.10
CA PRO A 75 6.71 -0.48 -8.64
C PRO A 75 7.01 0.62 -9.66
N ASN A 76 7.24 1.85 -9.18
CA ASN A 76 7.70 2.96 -9.99
C ASN A 76 9.18 3.26 -9.70
N PHE A 77 10.00 3.27 -10.75
CA PHE A 77 11.44 3.47 -10.67
C PHE A 77 11.90 4.87 -11.11
N GLU A 78 10.97 5.75 -11.46
CA GLU A 78 11.30 7.12 -11.87
C GLU A 78 11.86 7.91 -10.68
N PRO A 79 13.12 8.41 -10.74
CA PRO A 79 13.73 9.17 -9.66
C PRO A 79 12.89 10.33 -9.15
N SER A 80 12.23 11.06 -10.05
CA SER A 80 11.40 12.22 -9.70
C SER A 80 10.10 11.86 -8.99
N ALA A 81 9.70 10.58 -8.99
CA ALA A 81 8.57 10.11 -8.19
C ALA A 81 8.90 10.00 -6.69
N VAL A 82 10.19 10.11 -6.35
CA VAL A 82 10.73 10.19 -5.00
C VAL A 82 11.43 11.55 -4.88
N PRO A 83 11.64 12.13 -3.68
CA PRO A 83 12.53 13.28 -3.50
C PRO A 83 14.01 12.89 -3.71
N PHE A 84 14.33 12.26 -4.84
CA PHE A 84 15.66 11.79 -5.24
C PHE A 84 16.10 12.48 -6.53
N ARG A 85 17.28 13.11 -6.50
CA ARG A 85 17.82 13.84 -7.65
C ARG A 85 18.77 12.93 -8.43
N ALA A 86 18.40 12.59 -9.66
CA ALA A 86 19.25 11.91 -10.61
C ALA A 86 19.12 12.56 -12.00
N ASN A 87 20.20 12.55 -12.77
CA ASN A 87 20.19 13.11 -14.14
C ASN A 87 19.35 12.28 -15.12
N LYS A 88 19.19 10.99 -14.83
CA LYS A 88 18.36 10.04 -15.58
C LYS A 88 17.99 8.85 -14.70
N ALA A 89 16.93 8.15 -15.05
CA ALA A 89 16.55 6.89 -14.45
C ALA A 89 17.61 5.81 -14.76
N GLU A 90 18.10 5.15 -13.71
CA GLU A 90 19.08 4.07 -13.74
C GLU A 90 18.67 2.95 -12.79
N LYS A 91 19.13 1.72 -13.06
CA LYS A 91 18.91 0.58 -12.17
C LYS A 91 19.72 0.68 -10.88
N THR A 92 20.84 1.39 -10.91
CA THR A 92 21.75 1.50 -9.79
C THR A 92 22.37 2.88 -9.77
N TYR A 93 22.33 3.51 -8.61
CA TYR A 93 22.91 4.81 -8.34
C TYR A 93 24.08 4.66 -7.38
N ILE A 94 25.08 5.52 -7.54
CA ILE A 94 26.22 5.61 -6.64
C ILE A 94 25.94 6.75 -5.65
N MET A 95 25.77 6.41 -4.37
CA MET A 95 25.65 7.37 -3.29
C MET A 95 26.93 7.40 -2.47
N ARG A 96 27.46 8.60 -2.22
CA ARG A 96 28.60 8.82 -1.32
C ARG A 96 28.07 9.24 0.05
N ALA A 97 28.37 8.43 1.07
CA ALA A 97 28.00 8.72 2.46
C ALA A 97 29.27 8.67 3.32
N ALA A 98 29.66 9.82 3.88
CA ALA A 98 30.88 10.00 4.69
C ALA A 98 32.13 9.35 4.08
N GLU A 99 32.45 8.10 4.46
CA GLU A 99 33.63 7.36 4.02
C GLU A 99 33.31 6.17 3.09
N GLN A 100 32.04 5.98 2.73
CA GLN A 100 31.60 4.83 1.96
C GLN A 100 30.94 5.24 0.65
N THR A 101 31.17 4.40 -0.36
CA THR A 101 30.44 4.45 -1.63
C THR A 101 29.45 3.30 -1.65
N ILE A 102 28.16 3.62 -1.75
CA ILE A 102 27.06 2.67 -1.72
C ILE A 102 26.42 2.60 -3.10
N LEU A 103 26.17 1.38 -3.57
CA LEU A 103 25.35 1.12 -4.74
C LEU A 103 23.91 0.84 -4.27
N CYS A 104 22.95 1.59 -4.78
CA CYS A 104 21.55 1.45 -4.40
C CYS A 104 20.61 1.60 -5.60
N GLY A 105 19.47 0.91 -5.55
CA GLY A 105 18.32 1.21 -6.42
C GLY A 105 17.38 2.19 -5.73
N VAL A 106 16.61 2.94 -6.52
CA VAL A 106 15.52 3.80 -6.03
C VAL A 106 14.22 3.28 -6.63
N VAL A 107 13.25 3.03 -5.75
CA VAL A 107 11.92 2.56 -6.11
C VAL A 107 10.91 3.15 -5.13
N VAL A 108 9.74 3.47 -5.63
CA VAL A 108 8.55 3.73 -4.82
C VAL A 108 7.47 2.73 -5.21
N ASP A 109 6.63 2.34 -4.25
CA ASP A 109 5.42 1.57 -4.56
C ASP A 109 4.61 2.36 -5.59
N GLY A 110 4.51 1.83 -6.81
CA GLY A 110 3.74 2.50 -7.84
C GLY A 110 2.29 2.04 -7.76
N LYS A 111 1.40 3.01 -7.88
CA LYS A 111 -0.03 2.77 -7.94
C LYS A 111 -0.33 2.17 -9.30
N SER A 112 -0.71 0.90 -9.39
CA SER A 112 -1.45 0.47 -10.57
C SER A 112 -2.76 1.26 -10.56
N ALA A 113 -2.86 2.26 -11.45
CA ALA A 113 -4.18 2.70 -11.87
C ALA A 113 -4.83 1.43 -12.42
N LEU A 114 -5.85 0.90 -11.74
CA LEU A 114 -6.76 -0.06 -12.33
C LEU A 114 -7.27 0.61 -13.61
N ARG A 115 -6.62 0.34 -14.75
CA ARG A 115 -7.20 0.56 -16.05
C ARG A 115 -8.31 -0.45 -16.11
N ASP A 116 -9.52 0.01 -15.83
CA ASP A 116 -10.74 -0.68 -16.15
C ASP A 116 -10.69 -1.00 -17.65
N SER A 117 -10.28 -2.23 -17.96
CA SER A 117 -10.32 -2.74 -19.31
C SER A 117 -11.67 -3.43 -19.46
N GLY A 118 -12.68 -2.59 -19.69
CA GLY A 118 -13.97 -3.05 -20.15
C GLY A 118 -13.81 -3.87 -21.43
N ARG A 119 -14.17 -5.15 -21.34
CA ARG A 119 -14.71 -5.95 -22.42
C ARG A 119 -15.92 -6.72 -21.90
#